data_AF-A0A432UP85-F1
#
_entry.id   AF-A0A432UP85-F1
#
_cell.length_a   1.000
_cell.length_b   1.000
_cell.length_c   1.000
_cell.angle_alpha   90.00
_cell.angle_beta   90.00
_cell.angle_gamma   90.00
#
_symmetry.space_group_name_H-M   'P 1'
#
loop_
_entity.id
_entity.type
_entity.pdbx_description
1 polymer ?
#
loop_
_entity_poly.entity_id
_entity_poly.type
_entity_poly.pdbx_seq_one_letter_code
_entity_poly.pdbx_strand_id
1 'polypeptide(L)'
;MAEKYFEGVLWNSRFVVLFAVVASLIMAFGIFYLTAIDVYYTMAHLMHYHELGDAERAALKSQTVAHVVGSVDGFLLGTIMLIFSLGLYELFISKIDAATGNKSSSKILIINSLDDLKDKLAKVILLILIVMFFEQALFLKPTAPLELLYYSLAIMLVALALYLSHKAYQH
;
A
#
# COMPACT_ATOMS: atom_id res chain seq x y z
N MET A 1 12.53 -35.53 -19.97
CA MET A 1 11.10 -35.51 -19.59
C MET A 1 10.86 -34.76 -18.28
N ALA A 2 11.65 -34.99 -17.23
CA ALA A 2 11.56 -34.23 -15.97
C ALA A 2 11.76 -32.71 -16.16
N GLU A 3 12.70 -32.30 -17.03
CA GLU A 3 12.98 -30.89 -17.32
C GLU A 3 11.78 -30.14 -17.91
N LYS A 4 11.09 -30.71 -18.91
CA LYS A 4 9.84 -30.13 -19.48
C LYS A 4 8.70 -30.04 -18.46
N TYR A 5 8.62 -30.99 -17.54
CA TYR A 5 7.62 -30.97 -16.47
C TYR A 5 7.93 -29.90 -15.44
N PHE A 6 9.21 -29.73 -15.09
CA PHE A 6 9.69 -28.72 -14.15
C PHE A 6 9.58 -27.30 -14.73
N GLU A 7 9.93 -27.10 -16.00
CA GLU A 7 9.66 -25.85 -16.73
C GLU A 7 8.17 -25.54 -16.78
N GLY A 8 7.31 -26.55 -17.04
CA GLY A 8 5.86 -26.38 -17.04
C GLY A 8 5.31 -25.91 -15.68
N VAL A 9 5.81 -26.48 -14.57
CA VAL A 9 5.43 -26.09 -13.21
C VAL A 9 5.96 -24.68 -12.87
N LEU A 10 7.21 -24.37 -13.23
CA LEU A 10 7.79 -23.03 -13.07
C LEU A 10 6.98 -21.98 -13.83
N TRP A 11 6.58 -22.28 -15.07
CA TRP A 11 5.77 -21.38 -15.90
C TRP A 11 4.35 -21.20 -15.36
N ASN A 12 3.79 -22.24 -14.73
CA ASN A 12 2.50 -22.15 -14.05
C ASN A 12 2.56 -21.43 -12.69
N SER A 13 3.74 -21.23 -12.08
CA SER A 13 3.85 -20.56 -10.78
C SER A 13 3.30 -19.13 -10.78
N ARG A 14 3.28 -18.46 -11.95
CA ARG A 14 2.68 -17.13 -12.14
C ARG A 14 1.18 -17.08 -11.77
N PHE A 15 0.46 -18.20 -11.87
CA PHE A 15 -0.96 -18.27 -11.51
C PHE A 15 -1.19 -18.12 -10.00
N VAL A 16 -0.21 -18.45 -9.17
CA VAL A 16 -0.28 -18.21 -7.71
C VAL A 16 -0.31 -16.71 -7.42
N VAL A 17 0.41 -15.91 -8.22
CA VAL A 17 0.42 -14.45 -8.05
C VAL A 17 -0.93 -13.83 -8.42
N LEU A 18 -1.64 -14.38 -9.41
CA LEU A 18 -3.01 -13.93 -9.74
C LEU A 18 -3.95 -14.05 -8.54
N PHE A 19 -3.82 -15.10 -7.74
CA PHE A 19 -4.62 -15.26 -6.53
C PHE A 19 -4.32 -14.13 -5.52
N ALA A 20 -3.04 -13.80 -5.30
CA ALA A 20 -2.63 -12.71 -4.42
C ALA A 20 -3.12 -11.34 -4.92
N VAL A 21 -3.08 -11.09 -6.24
CA VAL A 21 -3.61 -9.88 -6.87
C VAL A 21 -5.12 -9.78 -6.61
N VAL A 22 -5.89 -10.83 -6.92
CA VAL A 22 -7.35 -10.80 -6.73
C VAL A 22 -7.72 -10.64 -5.25
N ALA A 23 -7.03 -11.34 -4.34
CA ALA A 23 -7.26 -11.22 -2.91
C ALA A 23 -6.98 -9.80 -2.39
N SER A 24 -5.86 -9.20 -2.77
CA SER A 24 -5.51 -7.83 -2.36
C SER A 24 -6.46 -6.78 -2.98
N LEU A 25 -6.92 -6.98 -4.21
CA LEU A 25 -7.95 -6.14 -4.83
C LEU A 25 -9.28 -6.19 -4.07
N ILE A 26 -9.75 -7.40 -3.71
CA ILE A 26 -10.97 -7.58 -2.91
C ILE A 26 -10.83 -6.90 -1.55
N MET A 27 -9.67 -7.03 -0.89
CA MET A 27 -9.39 -6.36 0.38
C MET A 27 -9.42 -4.84 0.24
N ALA A 28 -8.82 -4.28 -0.82
CA ALA A 28 -8.86 -2.83 -1.08
C ALA A 28 -10.30 -2.32 -1.20
N PHE A 29 -11.13 -3.00 -1.99
CA PHE A 29 -12.55 -2.66 -2.12
C PHE A 29 -13.33 -2.85 -0.82
N GLY A 30 -13.04 -3.91 -0.06
CA GLY A 30 -13.67 -4.16 1.23
C GLY A 30 -13.38 -3.04 2.24
N ILE A 31 -12.12 -2.61 2.33
CA ILE A 31 -11.73 -1.50 3.22
C ILE A 31 -12.39 -0.20 2.75
N PHE A 32 -12.35 0.13 1.46
CA PHE A 32 -13.04 1.31 0.94
C PHE A 32 -14.53 1.31 1.25
N TYR A 33 -15.19 0.16 1.14
CA TYR A 33 -16.60 0.02 1.46
C TYR A 33 -16.87 0.25 2.96
N LEU A 34 -16.11 -0.39 3.85
CA LEU A 34 -16.24 -0.21 5.30
C LEU A 34 -16.00 1.24 5.69
N THR A 35 -14.91 1.84 5.20
CA THR A 35 -14.58 3.24 5.47
C THR A 35 -15.65 4.20 4.93
N ALA A 36 -16.20 3.96 3.74
CA ALA A 36 -17.28 4.78 3.19
C ALA A 36 -18.55 4.73 4.07
N ILE A 37 -18.86 3.56 4.64
CA ILE A 37 -19.97 3.40 5.59
C ILE A 37 -19.68 4.19 6.89
N ASP A 38 -18.49 4.07 7.45
CA ASP A 38 -18.12 4.79 8.67
C ASP A 38 -18.21 6.32 8.49
N VAL A 39 -17.78 6.82 7.33
CA VAL A 39 -17.95 8.23 6.96
C VAL A 39 -19.42 8.62 6.88
N TYR A 40 -20.26 7.79 6.27
CA TYR A 40 -21.69 8.04 6.17
C TYR A 40 -22.35 8.15 7.55
N TYR A 41 -22.09 7.20 8.46
CA TYR A 41 -22.63 7.23 9.82
C TYR A 41 -22.10 8.42 10.64
N THR A 42 -20.82 8.76 10.48
CA THR A 42 -20.24 9.94 11.13
C THR A 42 -20.96 11.21 10.67
N MET A 43 -21.20 11.36 9.36
CA MET A 43 -21.91 12.52 8.81
C MET A 43 -23.36 12.61 9.30
N ALA A 44 -24.05 11.48 9.45
CA ALA A 44 -25.41 11.43 9.98
C ALA A 44 -25.49 11.90 11.44
N HIS A 45 -24.51 11.53 12.29
CA HIS A 45 -24.46 11.99 13.68
C HIS A 45 -24.21 13.50 13.81
N LEU A 46 -23.55 14.13 12.82
CA LEU A 46 -23.32 15.58 12.83
C LEU A 46 -24.59 16.41 12.56
N MET A 47 -25.65 15.83 12.00
CA MET A 47 -26.88 16.59 11.68
C MET A 47 -27.53 17.19 12.94
N HIS A 48 -27.38 16.55 14.09
CA HIS A 48 -27.95 17.01 15.36
C HIS A 48 -27.04 17.98 16.13
N TYR A 49 -25.83 18.28 15.64
CA TYR A 49 -24.82 19.11 16.33
C TYR A 49 -25.32 20.51 16.75
N HIS A 50 -26.29 21.04 16.01
CA HIS A 50 -26.86 22.37 16.26
C HIS A 50 -27.74 22.44 17.51
N GLU A 51 -28.25 21.30 18.01
CA GLU A 51 -29.20 21.21 19.13
C GLU A 51 -28.53 20.95 20.49
N LEU A 52 -27.24 20.59 20.51
CA LEU A 52 -26.52 20.20 21.74
C LEU A 52 -25.95 21.40 22.52
N GLY A 53 -25.84 21.24 23.85
CA GLY A 53 -25.18 22.20 24.75
C GLY A 53 -23.64 22.23 24.59
N ASP A 54 -22.97 23.27 25.11
CA ASP A 54 -21.54 23.51 24.86
C ASP A 54 -20.60 22.37 25.31
N ALA A 55 -20.89 21.71 26.44
CA ALA A 55 -20.09 20.59 26.94
C ALA A 55 -20.23 19.33 26.05
N GLU A 56 -21.44 19.04 25.58
CA GLU A 56 -21.71 17.89 24.71
C GLU A 56 -21.20 18.13 23.28
N ARG A 57 -21.24 19.37 22.80
CA ARG A 57 -20.60 19.78 21.55
C ARG A 57 -19.09 19.53 21.53
N ALA A 58 -18.40 19.84 22.62
CA ALA A 58 -16.97 19.59 22.73
C ALA A 58 -16.64 18.09 22.66
N ALA A 59 -17.44 17.25 23.35
CA ALA A 59 -17.29 15.79 23.32
C ALA A 59 -17.58 15.22 21.92
N LEU A 60 -18.69 15.63 21.30
CA LEU A 60 -19.09 15.18 19.96
C LEU A 60 -18.06 15.62 18.90
N LYS A 61 -17.52 16.84 19.01
CA LYS A 61 -16.42 17.31 18.16
C LYS A 61 -15.18 16.44 18.30
N SER A 62 -14.77 16.10 19.52
CA SER A 62 -13.59 15.25 19.75
C SER A 62 -13.78 13.85 19.15
N GLN A 63 -14.95 13.24 19.36
CA GLN A 63 -15.29 11.94 18.77
C GLN A 63 -15.34 11.99 17.24
N THR A 64 -15.95 13.04 16.68
CA THR A 64 -16.00 13.26 15.22
C THR A 64 -14.60 13.35 14.64
N VAL A 65 -13.71 14.13 15.26
CA VAL A 65 -12.32 14.25 14.79
C VAL A 65 -11.62 12.90 14.82
N ALA A 66 -11.82 12.09 15.86
CA ALA A 66 -11.27 10.74 15.93
C ALA A 66 -11.80 9.82 14.81
N HIS A 67 -13.12 9.84 14.54
CA HIS A 67 -13.73 9.07 13.45
C HIS A 67 -13.25 9.52 12.07
N VAL A 68 -13.06 10.83 11.86
CA VAL A 68 -12.53 11.37 10.60
C VAL A 68 -11.08 10.92 10.39
N VAL A 69 -10.22 11.00 11.41
CA VAL A 69 -8.83 10.53 11.33
C VAL A 69 -8.79 9.03 11.02
N GLY A 70 -9.61 8.22 11.70
CA GLY A 70 -9.72 6.79 11.42
C GLY A 70 -10.23 6.49 10.00
N SER A 71 -11.14 7.30 9.47
CA SER A 71 -11.64 7.15 8.10
C SER A 71 -10.56 7.50 7.06
N VAL A 72 -9.77 8.55 7.31
CA VAL A 72 -8.64 8.91 6.45
C VAL A 72 -7.61 7.78 6.39
N ASP A 73 -7.31 7.18 7.55
CA ASP A 73 -6.43 6.02 7.63
C ASP A 73 -6.97 4.82 6.85
N GLY A 74 -8.27 4.51 6.98
CA GLY A 74 -8.94 3.48 6.20
C GLY A 74 -8.81 3.67 4.69
N PHE A 75 -9.00 4.91 4.19
CA PHE A 75 -8.80 5.21 2.76
C PHE A 75 -7.34 5.08 2.32
N LEU A 76 -6.38 5.47 3.17
CA LEU A 76 -4.95 5.27 2.89
C LEU A 76 -4.61 3.79 2.78
N LEU A 77 -5.07 2.98 3.74
CA LEU A 77 -4.87 1.52 3.73
C LEU A 77 -5.50 0.86 2.50
N GLY A 78 -6.73 1.23 2.14
CA GLY A 78 -7.39 0.75 0.91
C GLY A 78 -6.61 1.11 -0.35
N THR A 79 -6.05 2.32 -0.40
CA THR A 79 -5.22 2.78 -1.53
C THR A 79 -3.90 2.00 -1.61
N ILE A 80 -3.23 1.75 -0.48
CA ILE A 80 -2.01 0.95 -0.42
C ILE A 80 -2.27 -0.47 -0.92
N MET A 81 -3.36 -1.11 -0.49
CA MET A 81 -3.77 -2.43 -0.98
C MET A 81 -4.02 -2.44 -2.48
N LEU A 82 -4.64 -1.39 -3.03
CA LEU A 82 -4.88 -1.25 -4.46
C LEU A 82 -3.56 -1.09 -5.24
N ILE A 83 -2.66 -0.21 -4.79
CA ILE A 83 -1.32 -0.04 -5.39
C ILE A 83 -0.53 -1.35 -5.32
N PHE A 84 -0.62 -2.07 -4.20
CA PHE A 84 0.05 -3.36 -4.03
C PHE A 84 -0.48 -4.42 -4.99
N SER A 85 -1.81 -4.54 -5.14
CA SER A 85 -2.45 -5.43 -6.13
C SER A 85 -1.96 -5.13 -7.56
N LEU A 86 -1.95 -3.85 -7.95
CA LEU A 86 -1.49 -3.44 -9.27
C LEU A 86 0.01 -3.68 -9.47
N GLY A 87 0.82 -3.41 -8.44
CA GLY A 87 2.26 -3.62 -8.46
C GLY A 87 2.64 -5.10 -8.58
N LEU A 88 1.95 -6.00 -7.87
CA LEU A 88 2.13 -7.45 -8.01
C LEU A 88 1.77 -7.94 -9.42
N TYR A 89 0.67 -7.44 -9.98
CA TYR A 89 0.26 -7.76 -11.35
C TYR A 89 1.33 -7.32 -12.36
N GLU A 90 1.79 -6.08 -12.26
CA GLU A 90 2.76 -5.52 -13.21
C GLU A 90 4.14 -6.21 -13.09
N LEU A 91 4.56 -6.56 -11.88
CA LEU A 91 5.86 -7.18 -11.63
C LEU A 91 5.94 -8.64 -12.11
N PHE A 92 4.86 -9.40 -11.95
CA PHE A 92 4.89 -10.86 -12.16
C PHE A 92 4.07 -11.35 -13.36
N ILE A 93 3.16 -10.55 -13.90
CA ILE A 93 2.26 -10.97 -14.98
C ILE A 93 2.55 -10.21 -16.26
N SER A 94 2.18 -8.93 -16.31
CA SER A 94 2.33 -8.11 -17.51
C SER A 94 2.08 -6.64 -17.20
N LYS A 95 2.63 -5.76 -18.05
CA LYS A 95 2.24 -4.35 -18.04
C LYS A 95 0.75 -4.21 -18.38
N ILE A 96 0.11 -3.23 -17.73
CA ILE A 96 -1.31 -2.93 -17.95
C ILE A 96 -1.41 -2.06 -19.21
N ASP A 97 -1.78 -2.67 -20.34
CA ASP A 97 -1.88 -1.97 -21.64
C ASP A 97 -2.94 -0.86 -21.65
N ALA A 98 -3.96 -0.95 -20.78
CA ALA A 98 -5.00 0.08 -20.61
C ALA A 98 -4.45 1.44 -20.14
N ALA A 99 -3.29 1.46 -19.45
CA ALA A 99 -2.59 2.70 -19.08
C ALA A 99 -1.68 3.24 -20.21
N THR A 100 -1.50 2.46 -21.29
CA THR A 100 -0.51 2.71 -22.36
C THR A 100 -1.18 3.20 -23.66
N GLY A 101 -2.49 3.46 -23.62
CA GLY A 101 -3.31 3.88 -24.77
C GLY A 101 -3.00 5.28 -25.34
N ASN A 102 -1.97 5.98 -24.85
CA ASN A 102 -1.48 7.18 -25.51
C ASN A 102 0.04 7.08 -25.72
N LYS A 103 0.45 7.33 -26.97
CA LYS A 103 1.78 7.12 -27.52
C LYS A 103 2.85 7.99 -26.83
N SER A 104 3.35 7.61 -25.66
CA SER A 104 4.62 8.10 -25.11
C SER A 104 5.05 7.34 -23.84
N SER A 105 5.53 6.10 -23.96
CA SER A 105 6.41 5.51 -22.91
C SER A 105 7.19 4.30 -23.43
N SER A 106 7.68 4.39 -24.67
CA SER A 106 8.62 3.42 -25.22
C SER A 106 10.04 3.80 -24.82
N LYS A 107 10.42 3.59 -23.54
CA LYS A 107 11.85 3.52 -23.15
C LYS A 107 12.16 2.96 -21.75
N ILE A 108 11.47 1.93 -21.26
CA ILE A 108 11.80 1.31 -19.94
C ILE A 108 12.22 -0.17 -20.02
N LEU A 109 12.31 -0.78 -21.22
CA LEU A 109 12.71 -2.19 -21.31
C LEU A 109 13.60 -2.47 -22.52
N ILE A 110 14.88 -2.13 -22.41
CA ILE A 110 15.95 -2.93 -23.00
C ILE A 110 17.03 -3.07 -21.92
N ILE A 111 17.18 -4.28 -21.42
CA ILE A 111 18.06 -4.62 -20.31
C ILE A 111 19.00 -5.69 -20.83
N ASN A 112 20.25 -5.30 -21.00
CA ASN A 112 21.36 -6.17 -21.34
C ASN A 112 22.10 -6.49 -20.04
N SER A 113 22.18 -7.78 -19.69
CA SER A 113 23.01 -8.40 -18.65
C SER A 113 22.37 -8.81 -17.31
N LEU A 114 23.02 -9.77 -16.65
CA LEU A 114 22.64 -10.45 -15.40
C LEU A 114 22.70 -9.55 -14.15
N ASP A 115 23.40 -8.41 -14.18
CA ASP A 115 23.45 -7.47 -13.04
C ASP A 115 22.11 -6.76 -12.84
N ASP A 116 21.37 -6.52 -13.92
CA ASP A 116 20.04 -5.89 -13.87
C ASP A 116 19.01 -6.80 -13.17
N LEU A 117 19.19 -8.12 -13.20
CA LEU A 117 18.32 -9.05 -12.47
C LEU A 117 18.54 -8.97 -10.95
N LYS A 118 19.80 -8.79 -10.50
CA LYS A 118 20.13 -8.59 -9.08
C LYS A 118 19.63 -7.25 -8.57
N ASP A 119 19.79 -6.20 -9.37
CA ASP A 119 19.31 -4.87 -9.03
C ASP A 119 17.78 -4.84 -8.94
N LYS A 120 17.08 -5.43 -9.92
CA LYS A 120 15.62 -5.59 -9.86
C LYS A 120 15.16 -6.39 -8.66
N LEU A 121 15.83 -7.49 -8.33
CA LEU A 121 15.47 -8.34 -7.20
C LEU A 121 15.69 -7.59 -5.86
N ALA A 122 16.81 -6.88 -5.72
CA ALA A 122 17.07 -6.02 -4.55
C ALA A 122 16.01 -4.92 -4.40
N LYS A 123 15.57 -4.34 -5.51
CA LYS A 123 14.49 -3.34 -5.53
C LYS A 123 13.14 -3.91 -5.09
N VAL A 124 12.82 -5.12 -5.52
CA VAL A 124 11.60 -5.83 -5.09
C VAL A 124 11.65 -6.17 -3.60
N ILE A 125 12.78 -6.67 -3.09
CA ILE A 125 12.96 -6.94 -1.65
C ILE A 125 12.80 -5.65 -0.85
N LEU A 126 13.42 -4.55 -1.29
CA LEU A 126 13.30 -3.26 -0.62
C LEU A 126 11.85 -2.77 -0.59
N LEU A 127 11.10 -2.93 -1.67
CA LEU A 127 9.68 -2.61 -1.72
C LEU A 127 8.86 -3.48 -0.75
N ILE A 128 9.13 -4.79 -0.69
CA ILE A 128 8.46 -5.70 0.25
C ILE A 128 8.74 -5.30 1.71
N LEU A 129 9.99 -5.00 2.05
CA LEU A 129 10.37 -4.57 3.40
C LEU A 129 9.67 -3.27 3.81
N ILE A 130 9.54 -2.33 2.87
CA ILE A 130 8.83 -1.07 3.10
C ILE A 130 7.34 -1.33 3.34
N VAL A 131 6.71 -2.16 2.52
CA VAL A 131 5.29 -2.52 2.69
C VAL A 131 5.06 -3.23 4.02
N MET A 132 5.89 -4.21 4.38
CA MET A 132 5.81 -4.90 5.67
C MET A 132 5.99 -3.97 6.86
N PHE A 133 6.92 -3.01 6.74
CA PHE A 133 7.13 -2.00 7.78
C PHE A 133 5.90 -1.10 7.92
N PHE A 134 5.35 -0.59 6.82
CA PHE A 134 4.14 0.24 6.82
C PHE A 134 2.92 -0.50 7.36
N GLU A 135 2.74 -1.77 7.02
CA GLU A 135 1.69 -2.61 7.57
C GLU A 135 1.80 -2.69 9.10
N GLN A 136 2.97 -3.07 9.61
CA GLN A 136 3.21 -3.17 11.05
C GLN A 136 3.02 -1.82 11.76
N ALA A 137 3.45 -0.75 11.09
CA ALA A 137 3.34 0.62 11.51
C ALA A 137 1.88 1.09 11.71
N LEU A 138 0.97 0.68 10.82
CA LEU A 138 -0.45 1.03 10.91
C LEU A 138 -1.18 0.31 12.06
N PHE A 139 -0.74 -0.90 12.42
CA PHE A 139 -1.37 -1.67 13.50
C PHE A 139 -0.79 -1.37 14.90
N LEU A 140 0.33 -0.64 14.98
CA LEU A 140 0.92 -0.21 16.24
C LEU A 140 0.16 1.00 16.79
N LYS A 141 -0.46 0.84 17.96
CA LYS A 141 -1.00 1.96 18.75
C LYS A 141 0.05 2.38 19.79
N PRO A 142 0.91 3.37 19.50
CA PRO A 142 1.92 3.80 20.47
C PRO A 142 1.24 4.37 21.71
N THR A 143 1.51 3.75 22.86
CA THR A 143 0.94 4.12 24.16
C THR A 143 1.88 5.00 24.97
N ALA A 144 3.19 4.93 24.68
CA ALA A 144 4.21 5.72 25.37
C ALA A 144 4.87 6.76 24.44
N PRO A 145 5.26 7.95 24.95
CA PRO A 145 5.99 8.96 24.18
C PRO A 145 7.30 8.46 23.56
N LEU A 146 7.93 7.48 24.19
CA LEU A 146 9.18 6.87 23.72
C LEU A 146 8.95 5.98 22.49
N GLU A 147 7.80 5.30 22.42
CA GLU A 147 7.40 4.49 21.26
C GLU A 147 7.16 5.38 20.02
N LEU A 148 6.57 6.56 20.21
CA LEU A 148 6.42 7.57 19.14
C LEU A 148 7.78 8.02 18.58
N LEU A 149 8.80 8.15 19.43
CA LEU A 149 10.14 8.53 19.01
C LEU A 149 10.82 7.42 18.21
N TYR A 150 10.74 6.16 18.66
CA TYR A 150 11.25 5.01 17.89
C TYR A 150 10.54 4.85 16.55
N TYR A 151 9.23 5.10 16.52
CA TYR A 151 8.44 5.06 15.30
C TYR A 151 8.88 6.13 14.29
N SER A 152 9.05 7.37 14.74
CA SER A 152 9.54 8.47 13.92
C SER A 152 10.95 8.19 13.38
N LEU A 153 11.82 7.60 14.20
CA LEU A 153 13.18 7.22 13.80
C LEU A 153 13.16 6.09 12.77
N ALA A 154 12.29 5.10 12.92
CA ALA A 154 12.15 4.00 11.97
C ALA A 154 11.63 4.50 10.60
N ILE A 155 10.64 5.40 10.58
CA ILE A 155 10.19 6.06 9.34
C ILE A 155 11.34 6.85 8.69
N MET A 156 12.13 7.58 9.48
CA MET A 156 13.30 8.31 8.97
C MET A 156 14.33 7.36 8.33
N LEU A 157 14.60 6.20 8.93
CA LEU A 157 15.50 5.20 8.38
C LEU A 157 14.97 4.60 7.07
N VAL A 158 13.66 4.35 6.97
CA VAL A 158 13.02 3.88 5.73
C VAL A 158 13.14 4.94 4.63
N ALA A 159 12.86 6.21 4.94
CA ALA A 159 13.02 7.31 3.99
C ALA A 159 14.48 7.46 3.53
N LEU A 160 15.43 7.31 4.45
CA LEU A 160 16.86 7.36 4.14
C LEU A 160 17.29 6.17 3.27
N ALA A 161 16.80 4.96 3.53
CA ALA A 161 17.05 3.79 2.71
C ALA A 161 16.51 3.96 1.27
N LEU A 162 15.31 4.54 1.14
CA LEU A 162 14.73 4.90 -0.16
C LEU A 162 15.56 5.93 -0.91
N TYR A 163 16.00 6.99 -0.22
CA TYR A 163 16.84 8.03 -0.80
C TYR A 163 18.19 7.47 -1.28
N LEU A 164 18.86 6.66 -0.46
CA LEU A 164 20.12 6.02 -0.82
C LEU A 164 19.94 5.03 -1.98
N SER A 165 18.86 4.26 -1.98
CA SER A 165 18.52 3.35 -3.09
C SER A 165 18.36 4.14 -4.39
N HIS A 166 17.61 5.25 -4.38
CA HIS A 166 17.44 6.06 -5.60
C HIS A 166 18.76 6.67 -6.09
N LYS A 167 19.62 7.14 -5.17
CA LYS A 167 20.93 7.70 -5.51
C LYS A 167 21.89 6.66 -6.08
N ALA A 168 21.86 5.43 -5.58
CA ALA A 168 22.70 4.34 -6.09
C ALA A 168 22.41 3.98 -7.55
N TYR A 169 21.17 4.22 -8.01
CA TYR A 169 20.71 3.93 -9.38
C TYR A 169 20.96 5.04 -10.41
N GLN A 170 21.41 6.23 -9.99
CA GLN A 170 21.75 7.33 -10.91
C GLN A 170 23.20 7.27 -11.45
N HIS A 171 23.89 6.15 -11.22
CA HIS A 171 25.20 5.82 -11.80
C HIS A 171 25.09 4.63 -12.74
#